data_AF-A0A6B3L957-F1
#
_entry.id   AF-A0A6B3L957-F1
#
_cell.length_a   1.000
_cell.length_b   1.000
_cell.length_c   1.000
_cell.angle_alpha   90.00
_cell.angle_beta   90.00
_cell.angle_gamma   90.00
#
_symmetry.space_group_name_H-M   'P 1'
#
loop_
_entity.id
_entity.type
_entity.pdbx_description
1 polymer ?
#
loop_
_entity_poly.entity_id
_entity_poly.type
_entity_poly.pdbx_seq_one_letter_code
_entity_poly.pdbx_strand_id
1 'polypeptide(L)'
;MKVSDYILIAAGVAGAAGAYLTYQNYSDFAGDPFGDEPKARYNDKTPLVPVFKAKEKRNETLTEALTEKQDDLATLNTEIASLNEEIEVLRTENSQLSKDKLDVDEDLKRYDRQIARNEAKLDEMNRYLQKFGDPEQIKAKVERLRDDLASTRASLAAAKDELASNIARNEQLQKSIGGHRETIEMAQTGRMRPSFRSTISEVYGRWGFVVIQGGVDQGVNANATLDVIRGGQRIGQVVVTTVEPSVSVCSLVEGSMVGGVQIMPGDQVKPAPKPADQEPSAGVTALLDA
;
A
#
# COMPACT_ATOMS: atom_id res chain seq x y z
N MET A 1 -16.94 -65.05 14.66
CA MET A 1 -17.01 -66.22 15.56
C MET A 1 -16.06 -65.98 16.71
N LYS A 2 -16.51 -66.15 17.96
CA LYS A 2 -15.71 -65.85 19.16
C LYS A 2 -14.93 -67.11 19.56
N VAL A 3 -13.77 -66.92 20.18
CA VAL A 3 -12.86 -67.99 20.65
C VAL A 3 -13.58 -69.00 21.58
N SER A 4 -14.69 -68.60 22.20
CA SER A 4 -15.57 -69.47 23.00
C SER A 4 -16.15 -70.67 22.24
N ASP A 5 -16.35 -70.54 20.92
CA ASP A 5 -17.09 -71.54 20.13
C ASP A 5 -16.20 -72.74 19.77
N TYR A 6 -14.87 -72.55 19.68
CA TYR A 6 -13.91 -73.63 19.41
C TYR A 6 -13.67 -74.54 20.63
N ILE A 7 -13.69 -73.99 21.85
CA ILE A 7 -13.47 -74.77 23.08
C ILE A 7 -14.63 -75.74 23.33
N LEU A 8 -15.86 -75.35 22.98
CA LEU A 8 -17.05 -76.20 23.08
C LEU A 8 -17.05 -77.36 22.08
N ILE A 9 -16.51 -77.14 20.87
CA ILE A 9 -16.40 -78.19 19.85
C ILE A 9 -15.30 -79.20 20.21
N ALA A 10 -14.16 -78.72 20.73
CA ALA A 10 -13.07 -79.60 21.17
C ALA A 10 -13.47 -80.51 22.37
N ALA A 11 -14.25 -79.99 23.32
CA ALA A 11 -14.77 -80.78 24.45
C ALA A 11 -15.79 -81.85 24.01
N GLY A 12 -16.60 -81.57 22.99
CA GLY A 12 -17.59 -82.51 22.46
C GLY A 12 -16.98 -83.73 21.77
N VAL A 13 -15.84 -83.56 21.08
CA VAL A 13 -15.16 -84.66 20.37
C VAL A 13 -14.42 -85.60 21.32
N ALA A 14 -13.85 -85.09 22.42
CA ALA A 14 -13.19 -85.92 23.43
C ALA A 14 -14.19 -86.82 24.22
N GLY A 15 -15.40 -86.34 24.48
CA GLY A 15 -16.44 -87.10 25.18
C GLY A 15 -17.00 -88.28 24.38
N ALA A 16 -17.12 -88.14 23.06
CA ALA A 16 -17.63 -89.20 22.18
C ALA A 16 -16.63 -90.35 21.99
N ALA A 17 -15.31 -90.07 21.98
CA ALA A 17 -14.28 -91.10 21.86
C ALA A 17 -14.19 -92.00 23.11
N GLY A 18 -14.38 -91.43 24.32
CA GLY A 18 -14.37 -92.18 25.58
C GLY A 18 -15.56 -93.15 25.73
N ALA A 19 -16.74 -92.76 25.24
CA ALA A 19 -17.93 -93.61 25.23
C ALA A 19 -17.83 -94.79 24.25
N TYR A 20 -17.15 -94.61 23.12
CA TYR A 20 -16.97 -95.66 22.12
C TYR A 20 -15.97 -96.74 22.57
N LEU A 21 -14.86 -96.35 23.18
CA LEU A 21 -13.86 -97.27 23.74
C LEU A 21 -14.38 -98.08 24.92
N THR A 22 -15.25 -97.50 25.75
CA THR A 22 -15.88 -98.21 26.88
C THR A 22 -16.97 -99.20 26.43
N TYR A 23 -17.69 -98.90 25.36
CA TYR A 23 -18.69 -99.81 24.79
C TYR A 23 -18.04 -101.06 24.15
N GLN A 24 -16.94 -100.91 23.40
CA GLN A 24 -16.24 -102.05 22.80
C GLN A 24 -15.63 -103.00 23.86
N ASN A 25 -15.15 -102.48 24.99
CA ASN A 25 -14.63 -103.32 26.08
C ASN A 25 -15.74 -104.03 26.87
N TYR A 26 -16.96 -103.49 26.93
CA TYR A 26 -18.07 -104.09 27.68
C TYR A 26 -18.71 -105.27 26.92
N SER A 27 -18.80 -105.18 25.57
CA SER A 27 -19.32 -106.29 24.77
C SER A 27 -18.42 -107.53 24.77
N ASP A 28 -17.11 -107.35 24.97
CA ASP A 28 -16.15 -108.46 25.07
C ASP A 28 -16.19 -109.19 26.43
N PHE A 29 -16.82 -108.61 27.46
CA PHE A 29 -16.89 -109.17 28.83
C PHE A 29 -18.29 -109.67 29.23
N ALA A 30 -19.31 -109.47 28.38
CA ALA A 30 -20.70 -109.85 28.64
C ALA A 30 -21.10 -111.24 28.10
N GLY A 31 -20.11 -112.09 27.77
CA GLY A 31 -20.31 -113.50 27.46
C GLY A 31 -20.09 -114.39 28.69
N ASP A 32 -21.21 -114.80 29.30
CA ASP A 32 -21.42 -115.88 30.27
C ASP A 32 -20.55 -115.93 31.56
N PRO A 33 -21.10 -115.59 32.74
CA PRO A 33 -20.37 -115.69 34.01
C PRO A 33 -20.38 -117.08 34.66
N PHE A 34 -21.21 -118.06 34.23
CA PHE A 34 -21.27 -119.39 34.87
C PHE A 34 -21.84 -120.50 33.95
N GLY A 35 -21.32 -120.63 32.73
CA GLY A 35 -21.64 -121.72 31.81
C GLY A 35 -20.66 -122.89 31.95
N ASP A 36 -21.16 -124.01 32.50
CA ASP A 36 -20.55 -125.33 32.67
C ASP A 36 -19.14 -125.53 32.09
N GLU A 37 -18.13 -125.48 32.96
CA GLU A 37 -16.81 -126.07 32.69
C GLU A 37 -16.99 -127.59 32.52
N PRO A 38 -16.75 -128.20 31.34
CA PRO A 38 -16.19 -129.54 31.40
C PRO A 38 -14.88 -129.40 32.17
N LYS A 39 -14.77 -130.08 33.32
CA LYS A 39 -13.50 -130.30 34.01
C LYS A 39 -12.58 -131.02 33.02
N ALA A 40 -11.93 -130.24 32.18
CA ALA A 40 -10.84 -130.69 31.34
C ALA A 40 -9.79 -131.17 32.34
N ARG A 41 -9.64 -132.49 32.33
CA ARG A 41 -8.55 -133.21 32.97
C ARG A 41 -7.29 -132.37 32.80
N TYR A 42 -6.51 -132.29 33.87
CA TYR A 42 -5.14 -131.77 33.87
C TYR A 42 -4.25 -132.70 33.02
N ASN A 43 -4.58 -132.81 31.74
CA ASN A 43 -3.90 -133.65 30.78
C ASN A 43 -4.46 -133.33 29.39
N ASP A 44 -4.31 -132.08 28.95
CA ASP A 44 -4.05 -131.90 27.54
C ASP A 44 -2.98 -130.84 27.35
N LYS A 45 -1.93 -131.26 26.67
CA LYS A 45 -0.85 -130.41 26.21
C LYS A 45 -1.32 -129.67 24.97
N THR A 46 -2.49 -129.04 25.00
CA THR A 46 -2.67 -127.88 24.13
C THR A 46 -1.71 -126.87 24.70
N PRO A 47 -0.61 -126.56 24.01
CA PRO A 47 0.40 -125.72 24.61
C PRO A 47 -0.31 -124.42 24.97
N LEU A 48 -0.10 -123.83 26.13
CA LEU A 48 -0.62 -122.48 26.45
C LEU A 48 -0.14 -121.42 25.43
N VAL A 49 0.82 -121.82 24.60
CA VAL A 49 1.53 -121.07 23.58
C VAL A 49 0.64 -120.37 22.53
N PRO A 50 -0.45 -120.91 21.96
CA PRO A 50 -1.28 -120.20 20.96
C PRO A 50 -2.08 -119.04 21.55
N VAL A 51 -2.62 -119.19 22.77
CA VAL A 51 -3.40 -118.13 23.44
C VAL A 51 -2.47 -117.03 23.96
N PHE A 52 -1.32 -117.40 24.52
CA PHE A 52 -0.27 -116.42 24.86
C PHE A 52 0.25 -115.70 23.63
N LYS A 53 0.53 -116.40 22.52
CA LYS A 53 0.91 -115.79 21.23
C LYS A 53 -0.15 -114.84 20.68
N ALA A 54 -1.44 -115.17 20.81
CA ALA A 54 -2.52 -114.31 20.36
C ALA A 54 -2.65 -113.03 21.22
N LYS A 55 -2.47 -113.15 22.55
CA LYS A 55 -2.44 -112.00 23.47
C LYS A 55 -1.18 -111.15 23.27
N GLU A 56 -0.02 -111.76 23.07
CA GLU A 56 1.23 -111.08 22.73
C GLU A 56 1.05 -110.27 21.44
N LYS A 57 0.52 -110.90 20.39
CA LYS A 57 0.25 -110.21 19.12
C LYS A 57 -0.75 -109.06 19.28
N ARG A 58 -1.80 -109.23 20.08
CA ARG A 58 -2.78 -108.15 20.35
C ARG A 58 -2.15 -107.00 21.14
N ASN A 59 -1.33 -107.31 22.14
CA ASN A 59 -0.60 -106.30 22.89
C ASN A 59 0.40 -105.56 22.00
N GLU A 60 1.10 -106.26 21.11
CA GLU A 60 2.01 -105.71 20.12
C GLU A 60 1.26 -104.73 19.18
N THR A 61 0.12 -105.14 18.62
CA THR A 61 -0.71 -104.25 17.78
C THR A 61 -1.30 -103.06 18.55
N LEU A 62 -1.66 -103.23 19.83
CA LEU A 62 -2.12 -102.12 20.66
C LEU A 62 -0.98 -101.15 20.93
N THR A 63 0.23 -101.64 21.21
CA THR A 63 1.40 -100.78 21.42
C THR A 63 1.75 -100.00 20.16
N GLU A 64 1.69 -100.63 18.98
CA GLU A 64 1.90 -99.97 17.68
C GLU A 64 0.87 -98.85 17.45
N ALA A 65 -0.43 -99.14 17.65
CA ALA A 65 -1.49 -98.14 17.53
C ALA A 65 -1.35 -96.99 18.55
N LEU A 66 -0.87 -97.28 19.76
CA LEU A 66 -0.64 -96.28 20.79
C LEU A 66 0.56 -95.38 20.44
N THR A 67 1.62 -95.96 19.87
CA THR A 67 2.75 -95.18 19.34
C THR A 67 2.35 -94.31 18.16
N GLU A 68 1.56 -94.83 17.21
CA GLU A 68 1.04 -94.04 16.09
C GLU A 68 0.19 -92.86 16.58
N LYS A 69 -0.69 -93.08 17.57
CA LYS A 69 -1.49 -92.00 18.17
C LYS A 69 -0.65 -91.00 18.95
N GLN A 70 0.46 -91.42 19.55
CA GLN A 70 1.41 -90.51 20.20
C GLN A 70 2.15 -89.64 19.17
N ASP A 71 2.51 -90.22 18.02
CA ASP A 71 3.13 -89.50 16.90
C ASP A 71 2.14 -88.51 16.24
N ASP A 72 0.88 -88.91 16.06
CA ASP A 72 -0.21 -88.03 15.61
C ASP A 72 -0.42 -86.84 16.56
N LEU A 73 -0.39 -87.08 17.88
CA LEU A 73 -0.51 -86.01 18.86
C LEU A 73 0.72 -85.09 18.86
N ALA A 74 1.92 -85.65 18.66
CA ALA A 74 3.14 -84.87 18.54
C ALA A 74 3.09 -83.95 17.30
N THR A 75 2.66 -84.47 16.16
CA THR A 75 2.48 -83.68 14.93
C THR A 75 1.40 -82.61 15.07
N LEU A 76 0.23 -82.94 15.63
CA LEU A 76 -0.82 -81.94 15.90
C LEU A 76 -0.31 -80.82 16.82
N ASN A 77 0.46 -81.16 17.85
CA ASN A 77 1.02 -80.17 18.76
C ASN A 77 2.01 -79.23 18.05
N THR A 78 2.79 -79.73 17.09
CA THR A 78 3.66 -78.88 16.28
C THR A 78 2.88 -77.94 15.36
N GLU A 79 1.79 -78.41 14.76
CA GLU A 79 0.93 -77.59 13.90
C GLU A 79 0.15 -76.52 14.69
N ILE A 80 -0.31 -76.85 15.90
CA ILE A 80 -0.91 -75.88 16.82
C ILE A 80 0.13 -74.81 17.21
N ALA A 81 1.38 -75.19 17.44
CA ALA A 81 2.44 -74.24 17.74
C ALA A 81 2.69 -73.28 16.56
N SER A 82 2.77 -73.78 15.33
CA SER A 82 2.96 -72.94 14.14
C SER A 82 1.77 -72.02 13.85
N LEU A 83 0.54 -72.53 13.98
CA LEU A 83 -0.67 -71.72 13.81
C LEU A 83 -0.77 -70.60 14.86
N ASN A 84 -0.35 -70.85 16.10
CA ASN A 84 -0.32 -69.82 17.13
C ASN A 84 0.70 -68.73 16.82
N GLU A 85 1.87 -69.09 16.28
CA GLU A 85 2.87 -68.12 15.84
C GLU A 85 2.33 -67.25 14.69
N GLU A 86 1.66 -67.85 13.69
CA GLU A 86 1.04 -67.12 12.58
C GLU A 86 -0.09 -66.18 13.05
N ILE A 87 -0.90 -66.61 14.03
CA ILE A 87 -1.93 -65.75 14.64
C ILE A 87 -1.32 -64.52 15.30
N GLU A 88 -0.19 -64.67 16.00
CA GLU A 88 0.48 -63.53 16.62
C GLU A 88 1.07 -62.58 15.57
N VAL A 89 1.66 -63.11 14.49
CA VAL A 89 2.09 -62.29 13.34
C VAL A 89 0.92 -61.50 12.75
N LEU A 90 -0.19 -62.16 12.43
CA LEU A 90 -1.39 -61.51 11.87
C LEU A 90 -2.00 -60.48 12.84
N ARG A 91 -1.96 -60.73 14.16
CA ARG A 91 -2.38 -59.74 15.16
C ARG A 91 -1.50 -58.50 15.13
N THR A 92 -0.19 -58.67 15.04
CA THR A 92 0.74 -57.53 14.97
C THR A 92 0.57 -56.73 13.68
N GLU A 93 0.42 -57.42 12.54
CA GLU A 93 0.20 -56.78 11.24
C GLU A 93 -1.13 -56.01 11.22
N ASN A 94 -2.21 -56.60 11.74
CA ASN A 94 -3.51 -55.93 11.80
C ASN A 94 -3.50 -54.70 12.73
N SER A 95 -2.75 -54.78 13.84
CA SER A 95 -2.51 -53.63 14.72
C SER A 95 -1.75 -52.51 14.00
N GLN A 96 -0.74 -52.85 13.20
CA GLN A 96 0.01 -51.88 12.41
C GLN A 96 -0.85 -51.24 11.30
N LEU A 97 -1.59 -52.04 10.53
CA LEU A 97 -2.54 -51.56 9.52
C LEU A 97 -3.59 -50.61 10.12
N SER A 98 -4.06 -50.90 11.34
CA SER A 98 -4.99 -50.00 12.03
C SER A 98 -4.37 -48.65 12.37
N LYS A 99 -3.08 -48.60 12.70
CA LYS A 99 -2.36 -47.34 12.94
C LYS A 99 -2.12 -46.58 11.64
N ASP A 100 -1.61 -47.26 10.61
CA ASP A 100 -1.35 -46.66 9.31
C ASP A 100 -2.63 -46.06 8.71
N LYS A 101 -3.78 -46.72 8.91
CA LYS A 101 -5.09 -46.18 8.49
C LYS A 101 -5.46 -44.89 9.22
N LEU A 102 -5.16 -44.77 10.52
CA LEU A 102 -5.41 -43.55 11.28
C LEU A 102 -4.49 -42.42 10.80
N ASP A 103 -3.22 -42.71 10.59
CA ASP A 103 -2.23 -41.74 10.10
C ASP A 103 -2.63 -41.20 8.72
N VAL A 104 -3.05 -42.09 7.80
CA VAL A 104 -3.54 -41.70 6.47
C VAL A 104 -4.81 -40.83 6.57
N ASP A 105 -5.74 -41.13 7.48
CA ASP A 105 -6.94 -40.33 7.69
C ASP A 105 -6.63 -38.92 8.23
N GLU A 106 -5.63 -38.82 9.11
CA GLU A 106 -5.11 -37.53 9.59
C GLU A 106 -4.45 -36.71 8.48
N ASP A 107 -3.66 -37.37 7.63
CA ASP A 107 -3.02 -36.75 6.47
C ASP A 107 -4.05 -36.26 5.45
N LEU A 108 -5.08 -37.04 5.15
CA LEU A 108 -6.19 -36.62 4.28
C LEU A 108 -6.86 -35.35 4.81
N LYS A 109 -7.22 -35.33 6.11
CA LYS A 109 -7.77 -34.12 6.76
C LYS A 109 -6.81 -32.94 6.74
N ARG A 110 -5.50 -33.19 6.77
CA ARG A 110 -4.48 -32.13 6.65
C ARG A 110 -4.42 -31.60 5.21
N TYR A 111 -4.48 -32.47 4.19
CA TYR A 111 -4.49 -32.07 2.78
C TYR A 111 -5.78 -31.34 2.40
N ASP A 112 -6.94 -31.78 2.84
CA ASP A 112 -8.21 -31.08 2.63
C ASP A 112 -8.17 -29.64 3.15
N ARG A 113 -7.62 -29.45 4.36
CA ARG A 113 -7.39 -28.12 4.93
C ARG A 113 -6.40 -27.29 4.12
N GLN A 114 -5.40 -27.90 3.48
CA GLN A 114 -4.46 -27.19 2.61
C GLN A 114 -5.12 -26.78 1.29
N ILE A 115 -5.91 -27.66 0.68
CA ILE A 115 -6.66 -27.39 -0.54
C ILE A 115 -7.62 -26.22 -0.30
N ALA A 116 -8.44 -26.27 0.75
CA ALA A 116 -9.36 -25.17 1.07
C ALA A 116 -8.64 -23.83 1.31
N ARG A 117 -7.46 -23.84 1.96
CA ARG A 117 -6.65 -22.62 2.11
C ARG A 117 -6.09 -22.11 0.79
N ASN A 118 -5.69 -22.99 -0.11
CA ASN A 118 -5.15 -22.62 -1.41
C ASN A 118 -6.25 -22.11 -2.35
N GLU A 119 -7.44 -22.70 -2.33
CA GLU A 119 -8.62 -22.20 -3.03
C GLU A 119 -8.99 -20.79 -2.57
N ALA A 120 -9.03 -20.55 -1.25
CA ALA A 120 -9.29 -19.21 -0.72
C ALA A 120 -8.26 -18.17 -1.19
N LYS A 121 -6.98 -18.55 -1.30
CA LYS A 121 -5.92 -17.67 -1.85
C LYS A 121 -6.11 -17.43 -3.34
N LEU A 122 -6.47 -18.45 -4.12
CA LEU A 122 -6.77 -18.30 -5.55
C LEU A 122 -7.96 -17.36 -5.77
N ASP A 123 -9.01 -17.46 -4.95
CA ASP A 123 -10.15 -16.56 -5.00
C ASP A 123 -9.78 -15.12 -4.64
N GLU A 124 -8.90 -14.92 -3.66
CA GLU A 124 -8.38 -13.61 -3.32
C GLU A 124 -7.54 -13.03 -4.48
N MET A 125 -6.63 -13.81 -5.05
CA MET A 125 -5.83 -13.42 -6.21
C MET A 125 -6.73 -13.08 -7.41
N ASN A 126 -7.75 -13.89 -7.69
CA ASN A 126 -8.72 -13.63 -8.75
C ASN A 126 -9.48 -12.32 -8.54
N ARG A 127 -9.84 -11.97 -7.30
CA ARG A 127 -10.43 -10.66 -6.99
C ARG A 127 -9.46 -9.50 -7.22
N TYR A 128 -8.18 -9.67 -6.86
CA TYR A 128 -7.14 -8.68 -7.17
C TYR A 128 -6.97 -8.51 -8.69
N LEU A 129 -6.91 -9.61 -9.44
CA LEU A 129 -6.85 -9.65 -10.90
C LEU A 129 -8.06 -8.96 -11.55
N GLN A 130 -9.29 -9.21 -11.08
CA GLN A 130 -10.48 -8.52 -11.58
C GLN A 130 -10.45 -7.00 -11.33
N LYS A 131 -9.92 -6.58 -10.17
CA LYS A 131 -9.91 -5.16 -9.78
C LYS A 131 -8.79 -4.35 -10.44
N PHE A 132 -7.61 -4.96 -10.62
CA PHE A 132 -6.40 -4.27 -11.04
C PHE A 132 -5.89 -4.70 -12.42
N GLY A 133 -6.47 -5.75 -13.01
CA GLY A 133 -6.02 -6.37 -14.25
C GLY A 133 -4.91 -7.40 -14.00
N ASP A 134 -4.53 -8.10 -15.07
CA ASP A 134 -3.39 -9.03 -15.04
C ASP A 134 -2.10 -8.32 -14.62
N PRO A 135 -1.10 -9.02 -14.04
CA PRO A 135 0.17 -8.43 -13.63
C PRO A 135 0.83 -7.57 -14.73
N GLU A 136 0.64 -7.95 -15.99
CA GLU A 136 1.13 -7.25 -17.17
C GLU A 136 0.37 -5.93 -17.43
N GLN A 137 -0.94 -5.92 -17.19
CA GLN A 137 -1.77 -4.71 -17.25
C GLN A 137 -1.42 -3.76 -16.10
N ILE A 138 -1.17 -4.29 -14.90
CA ILE A 138 -0.71 -3.51 -13.74
C ILE A 138 0.63 -2.85 -14.07
N LYS A 139 1.59 -3.61 -14.62
CA LYS A 139 2.88 -3.06 -15.05
C LYS A 139 2.73 -1.97 -16.10
N ALA A 140 1.91 -2.19 -17.12
CA ALA A 140 1.62 -1.19 -18.15
C ALA A 140 0.98 0.08 -17.56
N LYS A 141 0.07 -0.07 -16.58
CA LYS A 141 -0.57 1.06 -15.90
C LYS A 141 0.43 1.83 -15.02
N VAL A 142 1.37 1.15 -14.37
CA VAL A 142 2.45 1.78 -13.60
C VAL A 142 3.39 2.57 -14.51
N GLU A 143 3.78 2.03 -15.66
CA GLU A 143 4.63 2.76 -16.62
C GLU A 143 3.90 3.99 -17.18
N ARG A 144 2.63 3.87 -17.58
CA ARG A 144 1.83 5.04 -18.00
C ARG A 144 1.73 6.10 -16.90
N LEU A 145 1.49 5.70 -15.65
CA LEU A 145 1.46 6.64 -14.53
C LEU A 145 2.81 7.30 -14.28
N ARG A 146 3.92 6.61 -14.54
CA ARG A 146 5.26 7.20 -14.47
C ARG A 146 5.47 8.24 -15.58
N ASP A 147 5.05 7.93 -16.80
CA ASP A 147 5.12 8.85 -17.94
C ASP A 147 4.24 10.09 -17.71
N ASP A 148 3.00 9.90 -17.26
CA ASP A 148 2.09 10.99 -16.90
C ASP A 148 2.67 11.87 -15.78
N LEU A 149 3.30 11.26 -14.78
CA LEU A 149 3.94 11.96 -13.68
C LEU A 149 5.18 12.75 -14.14
N ALA A 150 5.95 12.22 -15.08
CA ALA A 150 7.05 12.95 -15.71
C ALA A 150 6.54 14.15 -16.54
N SER A 151 5.51 13.94 -17.38
CA SER A 151 4.87 14.98 -18.18
C SER A 151 4.25 16.09 -17.31
N THR A 152 3.56 15.70 -16.23
CA THR A 152 2.96 16.65 -15.28
C THR A 152 4.03 17.47 -14.57
N ARG A 153 5.17 16.86 -14.19
CA ARG A 153 6.30 17.59 -13.60
C ARG A 153 6.92 18.58 -14.57
N ALA A 154 7.08 18.22 -15.85
CA ALA A 154 7.57 19.12 -16.87
C ALA A 154 6.59 20.31 -17.08
N SER A 155 5.30 20.02 -17.14
CA SER A 155 4.24 21.05 -17.24
C SER A 155 4.22 21.97 -16.03
N LEU A 156 4.43 21.43 -14.82
CA LEU A 156 4.53 22.22 -13.59
C LEU A 156 5.75 23.14 -13.60
N ALA A 157 6.90 22.66 -14.09
CA ALA A 157 8.10 23.49 -14.23
C ALA A 157 7.84 24.64 -15.21
N ALA A 158 7.29 24.35 -16.40
CA ALA A 158 6.94 25.37 -17.39
C ALA A 158 5.94 26.41 -16.83
N ALA A 159 4.91 25.98 -16.10
CA ALA A 159 3.94 26.88 -15.48
C ALA A 159 4.57 27.77 -14.40
N LYS A 160 5.55 27.25 -13.63
CA LYS A 160 6.30 28.05 -12.66
C LYS A 160 7.18 29.10 -13.34
N ASP A 161 7.85 28.75 -14.43
CA ASP A 161 8.67 29.69 -15.20
C ASP A 161 7.79 30.78 -15.84
N GLU A 162 6.62 30.41 -16.36
CA GLU A 162 5.65 31.36 -16.88
C GLU A 162 5.12 32.30 -15.79
N LEU A 163 4.82 31.78 -14.60
CA LEU A 163 4.41 32.58 -13.45
C LEU A 163 5.49 33.59 -13.07
N ALA A 164 6.76 33.17 -12.99
CA ALA A 164 7.87 34.06 -12.70
C ALA A 164 8.02 35.17 -13.77
N SER A 165 7.88 34.82 -15.05
CA SER A 165 7.88 35.79 -16.16
C SER A 165 6.72 36.79 -16.06
N ASN A 166 5.52 36.31 -15.71
CA ASN A 166 4.34 37.16 -15.54
C ASN A 166 4.48 38.11 -14.35
N ILE A 167 5.07 37.67 -13.24
CA ILE A 167 5.38 38.52 -12.08
C ILE A 167 6.34 39.64 -12.50
N ALA A 168 7.45 39.30 -13.17
CA ALA A 168 8.42 40.29 -13.64
C ALA A 168 7.79 41.31 -14.61
N ARG A 169 6.94 40.85 -15.54
CA ARG A 169 6.17 41.73 -16.43
C ARG A 169 5.21 42.63 -15.68
N ASN A 170 4.52 42.12 -14.65
CA ASN A 170 3.61 42.90 -13.83
C ASN A 170 4.35 44.02 -13.09
N GLU A 171 5.49 43.70 -12.46
CA GLU A 171 6.34 44.70 -11.80
C GLU A 171 6.83 45.79 -12.76
N GLN A 172 7.24 45.41 -13.98
CA GLN A 172 7.64 46.37 -15.01
C GLN A 172 6.47 47.28 -15.40
N LEU A 173 5.29 46.71 -15.65
CA LEU A 173 4.09 47.46 -15.99
C LEU A 173 3.67 48.39 -14.84
N GLN A 174 3.76 47.94 -13.59
CA GLN A 174 3.46 48.79 -12.43
C GLN A 174 4.41 50.00 -12.36
N LYS A 175 5.71 49.81 -12.62
CA LYS A 175 6.67 50.92 -12.70
C LYS A 175 6.34 51.88 -13.85
N SER A 176 6.01 51.36 -15.03
CA SER A 176 5.59 52.19 -16.17
C SER A 176 4.31 52.98 -15.88
N ILE A 177 3.30 52.34 -15.28
CA ILE A 177 2.06 53.00 -14.85
C ILE A 177 2.36 54.08 -13.82
N GLY A 178 3.24 53.82 -12.84
CA GLY A 178 3.68 54.81 -11.86
C GLY A 178 4.31 56.03 -12.52
N GLY A 179 5.26 55.83 -13.44
CA GLY A 179 5.92 56.93 -14.17
C GLY A 179 4.96 57.72 -15.07
N HIS A 180 4.02 57.04 -15.74
CA HIS A 180 3.01 57.74 -16.54
C HIS A 180 2.03 58.52 -15.68
N ARG A 181 1.58 57.97 -14.53
CA ARG A 181 0.74 58.70 -13.58
C ARG A 181 1.43 59.94 -13.04
N GLU A 182 2.70 59.84 -12.67
CA GLU A 182 3.49 60.99 -12.23
C GLU A 182 3.60 62.04 -13.33
N THR A 183 3.87 61.62 -14.57
CA THR A 183 3.95 62.54 -15.72
C THR A 183 2.61 63.26 -15.96
N ILE A 184 1.49 62.53 -15.89
CA ILE A 184 0.14 63.10 -16.03
C ILE A 184 -0.15 64.08 -14.87
N GLU A 185 0.18 63.71 -13.64
CA GLU A 185 0.00 64.57 -12.47
C GLU A 185 0.81 65.87 -12.61
N MET A 186 2.06 65.78 -13.04
CA MET A 186 2.90 66.95 -13.30
C MET A 186 2.29 67.86 -14.37
N ALA A 187 1.72 67.29 -15.44
CA ALA A 187 1.05 68.05 -16.49
C ALA A 187 -0.24 68.71 -15.98
N GLN A 188 -1.07 67.99 -15.21
CA GLN A 188 -2.34 68.51 -14.66
C GLN A 188 -2.13 69.60 -13.62
N THR A 189 -1.08 69.48 -12.79
CA THR A 189 -0.78 70.43 -11.70
C THR A 189 0.16 71.57 -12.12
N GLY A 190 0.57 71.63 -13.40
CA GLY A 190 1.54 72.61 -13.87
C GLY A 190 2.93 72.47 -13.23
N ARG A 191 3.28 71.30 -12.69
CA ARG A 191 4.60 71.06 -12.10
C ARG A 191 5.59 70.69 -13.19
N MET A 192 6.78 71.26 -13.13
CA MET A 192 7.87 70.98 -14.06
C MET A 192 9.04 70.29 -13.36
N ARG A 193 9.92 69.64 -14.13
CA ARG A 193 11.14 69.03 -13.60
C ARG A 193 12.03 70.09 -12.94
N PRO A 194 12.50 69.93 -11.69
CA PRO A 194 13.30 70.95 -10.99
C PRO A 194 14.60 71.36 -11.70
N SER A 195 15.12 70.50 -12.58
CA SER A 195 16.30 70.73 -13.39
C SER A 195 16.06 71.62 -14.62
N PHE A 196 14.80 71.94 -14.96
CA PHE A 196 14.49 72.77 -16.12
C PHE A 196 15.12 74.16 -15.99
N ARG A 197 15.80 74.59 -17.04
CA ARG A 197 16.36 75.93 -17.19
C ARG A 197 16.14 76.37 -18.63
N SER A 198 15.68 77.60 -18.81
CA SER A 198 15.50 78.20 -20.13
C SER A 198 15.77 79.70 -20.02
N THR A 199 15.70 80.42 -21.14
CA THR A 199 15.85 81.87 -21.22
C THR A 199 14.65 82.50 -21.92
N ILE A 200 14.41 83.76 -21.61
CA ILE A 200 13.41 84.57 -22.30
C ILE A 200 13.96 84.97 -23.66
N SER A 201 13.27 84.60 -24.74
CA SER A 201 13.65 84.95 -26.11
C SER A 201 13.10 86.32 -26.50
N GLU A 202 11.83 86.57 -26.21
CA GLU A 202 11.14 87.79 -26.58
C GLU A 202 10.23 88.28 -25.45
N VAL A 203 10.11 89.60 -25.31
CA VAL A 203 9.30 90.25 -24.28
C VAL A 203 8.28 91.18 -24.93
N TYR A 204 7.00 90.94 -24.65
CA TYR A 204 5.90 91.73 -25.13
C TYR A 204 5.24 92.51 -23.97
N GLY A 205 6.02 93.39 -23.36
CA GLY A 205 5.65 94.09 -22.12
C GLY A 205 4.35 94.91 -22.19
N ARG A 206 3.95 95.39 -23.39
CA ARG A 206 2.69 96.11 -23.59
C ARG A 206 1.45 95.22 -23.42
N TRP A 207 1.59 93.93 -23.71
CA TRP A 207 0.51 92.94 -23.63
C TRP A 207 0.66 92.01 -22.43
N GLY A 208 1.72 92.17 -21.63
CA GLY A 208 1.91 91.41 -20.39
C GLY A 208 2.31 89.96 -20.59
N PHE A 209 2.89 89.58 -21.75
CA PHE A 209 3.38 88.22 -21.98
C PHE A 209 4.84 88.20 -22.46
N VAL A 210 5.49 87.06 -22.27
CA VAL A 210 6.87 86.79 -22.68
C VAL A 210 6.93 85.45 -23.39
N VAL A 211 7.89 85.29 -24.30
CA VAL A 211 8.16 84.02 -24.98
C VAL A 211 9.45 83.45 -24.39
N ILE A 212 9.42 82.17 -24.03
CA ILE A 212 10.59 81.44 -23.54
C ILE A 212 11.06 80.42 -24.56
N GLN A 213 12.37 80.21 -24.60
CA GLN A 213 12.99 79.19 -25.43
C GLN A 213 12.91 77.83 -24.73
N GLY A 214 11.70 77.26 -24.71
CA GLY A 214 11.44 75.92 -24.23
C GLY A 214 9.98 75.56 -24.36
N GLY A 215 9.71 74.36 -24.87
CA GLY A 215 8.38 73.87 -25.19
C GLY A 215 8.10 72.51 -24.57
N VAL A 216 7.07 71.82 -25.07
CA VAL A 216 6.70 70.49 -24.58
C VAL A 216 7.85 69.48 -24.73
N ASP A 217 8.69 69.62 -25.76
CA ASP A 217 9.87 68.76 -25.98
C ASP A 217 10.92 68.91 -24.87
N GLN A 218 10.92 70.06 -24.19
CA GLN A 218 11.83 70.36 -23.09
C GLN A 218 11.17 70.16 -21.71
N GLY A 219 9.94 69.64 -21.67
CA GLY A 219 9.20 69.35 -20.43
C GLY A 219 8.52 70.57 -19.81
N VAL A 220 8.16 71.57 -20.62
CA VAL A 220 7.32 72.69 -20.19
C VAL A 220 5.86 72.27 -20.14
N ASN A 221 5.21 72.47 -19.00
CA ASN A 221 3.80 72.17 -18.81
C ASN A 221 2.97 73.45 -18.82
N ALA A 222 1.76 73.40 -19.37
CA ALA A 222 0.81 74.50 -19.28
C ALA A 222 0.41 74.76 -17.81
N ASN A 223 0.08 76.01 -17.49
CA ASN A 223 -0.19 76.49 -16.13
C ASN A 223 1.00 76.35 -15.16
N ALA A 224 2.20 76.03 -15.65
CA ALA A 224 3.39 76.01 -14.82
C ALA A 224 3.85 77.42 -14.46
N THR A 225 4.26 77.58 -13.21
CA THR A 225 4.77 78.86 -12.72
C THR A 225 6.31 78.86 -12.75
N LEU A 226 6.89 79.87 -13.39
CA LEU A 226 8.32 80.03 -13.57
C LEU A 226 8.81 81.31 -12.89
N ASP A 227 9.92 81.19 -12.18
CA ASP A 227 10.64 82.33 -11.64
C ASP A 227 11.62 82.87 -12.69
N VAL A 228 11.58 84.19 -12.90
CA VAL A 228 12.50 84.92 -13.76
C VAL A 228 13.68 85.39 -12.92
N ILE A 229 14.90 85.08 -13.36
CA ILE A 229 16.15 85.32 -12.66
C ILE A 229 17.10 86.16 -13.50
N ARG A 230 17.66 87.19 -12.86
CA ARG A 230 18.78 87.97 -13.39
C ARG A 230 19.87 88.08 -12.32
N GLY A 231 21.10 87.74 -12.66
CA GLY A 231 22.23 87.80 -11.71
C GLY A 231 22.05 86.93 -10.46
N GLY A 232 21.30 85.83 -10.57
CA GLY A 232 21.02 84.92 -9.45
C GLY A 232 19.85 85.34 -8.54
N GLN A 233 19.26 86.51 -8.75
CA GLN A 233 18.10 87.00 -7.99
C GLN A 233 16.79 86.88 -8.79
N ARG A 234 15.69 86.54 -8.10
CA ARG A 234 14.34 86.51 -8.69
C ARG A 234 13.84 87.94 -8.89
N ILE A 235 13.52 88.28 -10.14
CA ILE A 235 13.05 89.62 -10.54
C ILE A 235 11.55 89.65 -10.85
N GLY A 236 10.92 88.49 -11.06
CA GLY A 236 9.49 88.37 -11.35
C GLY A 236 9.05 86.92 -11.51
N GLN A 237 7.75 86.72 -11.70
CA GLN A 237 7.16 85.40 -11.94
C GLN A 237 6.26 85.43 -13.18
N VAL A 238 6.31 84.36 -13.95
CA VAL A 238 5.50 84.18 -15.16
C VAL A 238 4.79 82.83 -15.11
N VAL A 239 3.60 82.74 -15.68
CA VAL A 239 2.81 81.50 -15.77
C VAL A 239 2.69 81.12 -17.23
N VAL A 240 2.99 79.86 -17.55
CA VAL A 240 2.88 79.30 -18.90
C VAL A 240 1.41 79.22 -19.30
N THR A 241 1.01 79.89 -20.37
CA THR A 241 -0.38 79.88 -20.87
C THR A 241 -0.55 78.94 -22.05
N THR A 242 0.40 78.96 -22.99
CA THR A 242 0.39 78.10 -24.19
C THR A 242 1.76 77.50 -24.39
N VAL A 243 1.80 76.21 -24.72
CA VAL A 243 3.03 75.45 -24.95
C VAL A 243 3.05 74.97 -26.40
N GLU A 244 4.12 75.30 -27.11
CA GLU A 244 4.44 74.78 -28.44
C GLU A 244 5.61 73.77 -28.33
N PRO A 245 6.00 73.05 -29.41
CA PRO A 245 7.09 72.06 -29.35
C PRO A 245 8.42 72.61 -28.81
N SER A 246 8.85 73.77 -29.32
CA SER A 246 10.17 74.35 -29.02
C SER A 246 10.14 75.67 -28.25
N VAL A 247 8.97 76.30 -28.13
CA VAL A 247 8.76 77.60 -27.47
C VAL A 247 7.51 77.55 -26.60
N SER A 248 7.42 78.44 -25.61
CA SER A 248 6.19 78.61 -24.82
C SER A 248 5.90 80.07 -24.60
N VAL A 249 4.61 80.39 -24.53
CA VAL A 249 4.12 81.72 -24.19
C VAL A 249 3.73 81.74 -22.72
N CYS A 250 4.25 82.72 -22.00
CA CYS A 250 4.01 82.90 -20.58
C CYS A 250 3.38 84.27 -20.31
N SER A 251 2.32 84.30 -19.51
CA SER A 251 1.76 85.55 -18.99
C SER A 251 2.53 86.00 -17.76
N LEU A 252 2.71 87.30 -17.61
CA LEU A 252 3.30 87.91 -16.43
C LEU A 252 2.32 87.81 -15.24
N VAL A 253 2.82 87.41 -14.07
CA VAL A 253 2.03 87.44 -12.84
C VAL A 253 2.07 88.85 -12.26
N GLU A 254 0.92 89.51 -12.23
CA GLU A 254 0.79 90.87 -11.69
C GLU A 254 1.19 90.91 -10.21
N GLY A 255 1.96 91.92 -9.81
CA GLY A 255 2.45 92.07 -8.44
C GLY A 255 3.64 91.18 -8.05
N SER A 256 4.10 90.29 -8.94
CA SER A 256 5.27 89.41 -8.67
C SER A 256 6.62 90.05 -8.96
N MET A 257 6.64 91.21 -9.62
CA MET A 257 7.84 91.89 -10.07
C MET A 257 8.53 92.69 -8.97
N VAL A 258 9.86 92.68 -8.97
CA VAL A 258 10.64 93.58 -8.11
C VAL A 258 10.52 95.01 -8.64
N GLY A 259 10.16 95.94 -7.76
CA GLY A 259 9.88 97.33 -8.12
C GLY A 259 11.03 98.01 -8.89
N GLY A 260 10.70 98.63 -10.02
CA GLY A 260 11.66 99.36 -10.86
C GLY A 260 12.48 98.51 -11.84
N VAL A 261 12.29 97.19 -11.87
CA VAL A 261 13.01 96.29 -12.79
C VAL A 261 12.04 95.76 -13.86
N GLN A 262 12.46 95.74 -15.12
CA GLN A 262 11.71 95.12 -16.22
C GLN A 262 12.38 93.83 -16.69
N ILE A 263 11.56 92.87 -17.10
CA ILE A 263 11.99 91.61 -17.73
C ILE A 263 12.56 91.92 -19.11
N MET A 264 13.67 91.28 -19.47
CA MET A 264 14.38 91.48 -20.73
C MET A 264 14.68 90.13 -21.41
N PRO A 265 14.82 90.11 -22.74
CA PRO A 265 15.41 88.98 -23.44
C PRO A 265 16.77 88.59 -22.83
N GLY A 266 17.00 87.29 -22.66
CA GLY A 266 18.21 86.73 -22.04
C GLY A 266 18.11 86.48 -20.54
N ASP A 267 17.05 86.94 -19.86
CA ASP A 267 16.79 86.54 -18.47
C ASP A 267 16.56 85.04 -18.36
N GLN A 268 17.05 84.43 -17.28
CA GLN A 268 16.91 83.00 -17.05
C GLN A 268 15.57 82.69 -16.40
N VAL A 269 14.97 81.55 -16.77
CA VAL A 269 13.76 81.03 -16.12
C VAL A 269 14.03 79.66 -15.51
N LYS A 270 13.48 79.44 -14.32
CA LYS A 270 13.44 78.13 -13.66
C LYS A 270 12.04 77.87 -13.11
N PRO A 271 11.62 76.61 -12.91
CA PRO A 271 10.38 76.32 -12.21
C PRO A 271 10.38 76.96 -10.83
N ALA A 272 9.29 77.65 -10.50
CA ALA A 272 9.12 78.19 -9.16
C ALA A 272 9.03 77.01 -8.16
N PRO A 273 9.64 77.10 -6.97
CA PRO A 273 9.42 76.12 -5.93
C PRO A 273 7.92 76.07 -5.60
N LYS A 274 7.40 74.88 -5.27
CA LYS A 274 6.01 74.71 -4.82
C LYS A 274 5.72 75.80 -3.78
N PRO A 275 4.63 76.58 -3.89
CA PRO A 275 4.24 77.44 -2.78
C PRO A 275 4.09 76.54 -1.56
N ALA A 276 4.95 76.73 -0.55
CA ALA A 276 4.65 76.24 0.78
C ALA A 276 3.31 76.85 1.15
N ASP A 277 2.38 76.05 1.68
CA ASP A 277 1.11 76.55 2.19
C ASP A 277 1.40 77.80 3.02
N GLN A 278 0.94 78.95 2.53
CA GLN A 278 1.02 80.20 3.26
C GLN A 278 0.14 80.00 4.49
N GLU A 279 0.75 79.73 5.64
CA GLU A 279 0.08 79.90 6.92
C GLU A 279 -0.55 81.30 6.93
N PRO A 280 -1.87 81.43 7.18
CA PRO A 280 -2.51 82.72 7.22
C PRO A 280 -1.86 83.56 8.32
N SER A 281 -1.49 84.78 7.93
CA SER A 281 -0.81 85.79 8.73
C SER A 281 -1.31 85.87 10.16
N ALA A 282 -0.38 85.75 11.11
CA ALA A 282 -0.54 86.28 12.46
C ALA A 282 -0.97 87.75 12.37
N GLY A 283 -2.22 88.04 12.75
CA GLY A 283 -2.79 89.36 12.54
C GLY A 283 -4.22 89.55 13.04
N VAL A 284 -4.62 88.91 14.14
CA VAL A 284 -5.71 89.42 15.00
C VAL A 284 -5.35 89.14 16.46
N THR A 285 -4.55 90.02 17.04
CA THR A 285 -4.46 90.16 18.50
C THR A 285 -5.47 91.22 18.92
N ALA A 286 -6.14 90.95 20.04
CA ALA A 286 -7.00 91.84 20.83
C ALA A 286 -8.46 91.98 20.37
N LEU A 287 -9.33 91.15 20.96
CA LEU A 287 -10.44 91.61 21.82
C LEU A 287 -11.18 90.38 22.35
N LEU A 288 -10.93 90.02 23.60
CA LEU A 288 -11.89 89.50 24.60
C LEU A 288 -11.12 88.87 25.78
N ASP A 289 -10.56 89.75 26.61
CA ASP A 289 -10.57 89.53 28.07
C ASP A 289 -11.85 90.20 28.59
N ALA A 290 -12.84 89.38 28.97
CA ALA A 290 -13.90 89.66 29.95
C ALA A 290 -14.67 88.36 30.23
#